data_AF-A0A3B0Z8K1-F1
#
_entry.id   AF-A0A3B0Z8K1-F1
#
_cell.length_a   1.000
_cell.length_b   1.000
_cell.length_c   1.000
_cell.angle_alpha   90.00
_cell.angle_beta   90.00
_cell.angle_gamma   90.00
#
_symmetry.space_group_name_H-M   'P 1'
#
loop_
_entity.id
_entity.type
_entity.pdbx_description
1 polymer ?
#
loop_
_entity_poly.entity_id
_entity_poly.type
_entity_poly.pdbx_seq_one_letter_code
_entity_poly.pdbx_strand_id
1 'polypeptide(L)'
;MKRYFDDLDTLHKFTLSLDSRPDLIPCRHCSKQDQWVSHGFVYKKQYQGERRTVGKHIFCSNRHGRSGCGRTLRLYLSTELAFLHYTTVHLTAFLFAFLGGRTTQHAYRAATQTTESRNAWRWLHKLQRKLVDYRVLLKAPCPQPAYRLKS
;
A
#
# COMPACT_ATOMS: atom_id res chain seq x y z
N MET A 1 0.29 8.30 10.20
CA MET A 1 -0.63 7.15 10.16
C MET A 1 -0.04 6.04 9.30
N LYS A 2 0.14 4.85 9.89
CA LYS A 2 0.54 3.62 9.19
C LYS A 2 -0.49 3.30 8.10
N ARG A 3 -0.03 3.02 6.87
CA ARG A 3 -0.89 2.77 5.70
C ARG A 3 -0.96 1.31 5.26
N TYR A 4 0.05 0.52 5.63
CA TYR A 4 0.24 -0.84 5.17
C TYR A 4 0.32 -1.80 6.36
N PHE A 5 -0.30 -2.96 6.22
CA PHE A 5 -0.45 -3.99 7.25
C PHE A 5 -0.18 -5.37 6.65
N ASP A 6 0.35 -6.32 7.44
CA ASP A 6 0.75 -7.61 6.88
C ASP A 6 -0.44 -8.54 6.64
N ASP A 7 -1.47 -8.44 7.48
CA ASP A 7 -2.69 -9.25 7.39
C ASP A 7 -3.97 -8.41 7.64
N LEU A 8 -5.11 -8.98 7.24
CA LEU A 8 -6.42 -8.31 7.33
C LEU A 8 -6.94 -8.21 8.75
N ASP A 9 -6.59 -9.13 9.65
CA ASP A 9 -7.10 -9.14 11.02
C ASP A 9 -6.44 -8.03 11.83
N THR A 10 -5.13 -7.89 11.71
CA THR A 10 -4.36 -6.80 12.32
C THR A 10 -4.84 -5.45 11.77
N LEU A 11 -5.06 -5.35 10.46
CA LEU A 11 -5.65 -4.16 9.85
C LEU A 11 -7.04 -3.85 10.43
N HIS A 12 -7.89 -4.86 10.53
CA HIS A 12 -9.27 -4.70 11.01
C HIS A 12 -9.29 -4.26 12.48
N LYS A 13 -8.54 -4.95 13.35
CA LYS A 13 -8.38 -4.59 14.77
C LYS A 13 -7.83 -3.16 14.92
N PHE A 14 -6.82 -2.80 14.14
CA PHE A 14 -6.27 -1.45 14.13
C PHE A 14 -7.36 -0.41 13.84
N THR A 15 -8.13 -0.59 12.77
CA THR A 15 -9.17 0.39 12.42
C THR A 15 -10.30 0.49 13.44
N LEU A 16 -10.68 -0.60 14.11
CA LEU A 16 -11.69 -0.57 15.17
C LEU A 16 -11.20 0.17 16.42
N SER A 17 -9.90 0.10 16.70
CA SER A 17 -9.31 0.83 17.83
C SER A 17 -9.15 2.34 17.60
N LEU A 18 -9.34 2.85 16.38
CA LEU A 18 -9.05 4.27 16.08
C LEU A 18 -9.92 5.25 16.87
N ASP A 19 -11.11 4.84 17.29
CA ASP A 19 -12.05 5.64 18.08
C ASP A 19 -11.80 5.55 19.60
N SER A 20 -10.87 4.71 20.06
CA SER A 20 -10.62 4.44 21.48
C SER A 20 -9.13 4.51 21.86
N ARG A 21 -8.27 4.94 20.94
CA ARG A 21 -6.83 5.02 21.16
C ARG A 21 -6.43 6.31 21.87
N PRO A 22 -5.46 6.25 22.80
CA PRO A 22 -4.87 7.45 23.40
C PRO A 22 -4.00 8.22 22.40
N ASP A 23 -3.43 7.53 21.40
CA ASP A 23 -2.63 8.14 20.34
C ASP A 23 -3.54 8.88 19.34
N LEU A 24 -3.66 10.19 19.53
CA LEU A 24 -4.44 11.05 18.65
C LEU A 24 -3.77 11.20 17.27
N ILE A 25 -4.34 10.56 16.25
CA ILE A 25 -3.87 10.69 14.87
C ILE A 25 -4.64 11.82 14.16
N PRO A 26 -4.00 12.98 13.87
CA PRO A 26 -4.70 14.09 13.24
C PRO A 26 -5.08 13.79 11.79
N CYS A 27 -6.22 14.32 11.36
CA CYS A 27 -6.61 14.31 9.96
C CYS A 27 -5.68 15.19 9.13
N ARG A 28 -5.11 14.66 8.04
CA ARG A 28 -4.25 15.44 7.13
C ARG A 28 -4.97 16.57 6.36
N HIS A 29 -6.29 16.67 6.49
CA HIS A 29 -7.11 17.61 5.73
C HIS A 29 -7.72 18.71 6.60
N CYS A 30 -8.23 18.37 7.79
CA CYS A 30 -8.81 19.35 8.71
C CYS A 30 -8.08 19.46 10.04
N SER A 31 -6.99 18.70 10.23
CA SER A 31 -6.18 18.65 11.46
C SER A 31 -6.91 18.19 12.73
N LYS A 32 -8.22 17.91 12.65
CA LYS A 32 -9.01 17.36 13.76
C LYS A 32 -8.48 15.99 14.17
N GLN A 33 -8.45 15.77 15.47
CA GLN A 33 -7.99 14.55 16.14
C GLN A 33 -9.20 13.75 16.63
N ASP A 34 -9.03 12.45 16.87
CA ASP A 34 -10.09 11.57 17.36
C ASP A 34 -11.36 11.52 16.49
N GLN A 35 -11.20 11.66 15.17
CA GLN A 35 -12.33 11.64 14.23
C GLN A 35 -12.31 10.41 13.32
N TRP A 36 -11.36 9.48 13.48
CA TRP A 36 -11.17 8.40 12.51
C TRP A 36 -12.03 7.18 12.83
N VAL A 37 -12.99 6.90 11.95
CA VAL A 37 -13.90 5.76 12.09
C VAL A 37 -13.58 4.67 11.08
N SER A 38 -13.61 3.43 11.54
CA SER A 38 -13.58 2.23 10.70
C SER A 38 -14.77 2.19 9.73
N HIS A 39 -14.51 1.94 8.44
CA HIS A 39 -15.53 1.77 7.40
C HIS A 39 -15.29 0.48 6.61
N GLY A 40 -16.12 0.24 5.58
CA GLY A 40 -16.10 -0.95 4.74
C GLY A 40 -14.76 -1.23 4.04
N PHE A 41 -14.64 -2.42 3.47
CA PHE A 41 -13.40 -2.94 2.90
C PHE A 41 -13.04 -2.33 1.54
N VAL A 42 -11.76 -2.46 1.18
CA VAL A 42 -11.22 -2.16 -0.14
C VAL A 42 -11.08 -3.46 -0.91
N TYR A 43 -11.61 -3.50 -2.13
CA TYR A 43 -11.57 -4.67 -3.00
C TYR A 43 -10.77 -4.41 -4.27
N LYS A 44 -10.05 -5.42 -4.76
CA LYS A 44 -9.46 -5.43 -6.11
C LYS A 44 -9.96 -6.65 -6.88
N LYS A 45 -10.19 -6.46 -8.17
CA LYS A 45 -10.50 -7.55 -9.10
C LYS A 45 -9.24 -8.37 -9.37
N GLN A 46 -9.35 -9.69 -9.30
CA GLN A 46 -8.32 -10.63 -9.73
C GLN A 46 -8.54 -11.06 -11.19
N TYR A 47 -7.57 -11.82 -11.73
CA TYR A 47 -7.52 -12.26 -13.13
C TYR A 47 -8.77 -13.06 -13.58
N GLN A 48 -9.55 -13.61 -12.65
CA GLN A 48 -10.79 -14.35 -12.94
C GLN A 48 -12.08 -13.58 -12.57
N GLY A 49 -11.99 -12.27 -12.33
CA GLY A 49 -13.15 -11.45 -11.96
C GLY A 49 -13.53 -11.51 -10.48
N GLU A 50 -12.96 -12.44 -9.71
CA GLU A 50 -13.14 -12.54 -8.26
C GLU A 50 -12.65 -11.26 -7.55
N ARG A 51 -13.41 -10.80 -6.56
CA ARG A 51 -13.05 -9.64 -5.74
C ARG A 51 -12.32 -10.10 -4.49
N ARG A 52 -11.04 -9.77 -4.39
CA ARG A 52 -10.26 -10.00 -3.17
C ARG A 52 -10.29 -8.77 -2.28
N THR A 53 -10.47 -8.99 -0.98
CA THR A 53 -10.28 -7.96 0.05
C THR A 53 -8.80 -7.65 0.22
N VAL A 54 -8.44 -6.38 0.03
CA VAL A 54 -7.03 -5.92 -0.01
C VAL A 54 -6.73 -4.81 0.99
N GLY A 55 -7.73 -4.40 1.77
CA GLY A 55 -7.61 -3.24 2.64
C GLY A 55 -8.92 -2.83 3.29
N LYS A 56 -8.89 -1.68 3.97
CA LYS A 56 -10.02 -1.14 4.71
C LYS A 56 -10.10 0.37 4.55
N HIS A 57 -11.31 0.90 4.47
CA HIS A 57 -11.56 2.33 4.52
C HIS A 57 -11.62 2.79 5.97
N ILE A 58 -11.08 3.97 6.21
CA ILE A 58 -11.40 4.76 7.40
C ILE A 58 -11.86 6.14 6.93
N PHE A 59 -12.69 6.83 7.69
CA PHE A 59 -13.07 8.20 7.33
C PHE A 59 -13.03 9.11 8.54
N CYS A 60 -12.73 10.38 8.28
CA CYS A 60 -12.76 11.43 9.28
C CYS A 60 -14.22 11.82 9.51
N SER A 61 -14.87 11.26 10.52
CA SER A 61 -16.30 11.37 10.73
C SER A 61 -16.75 12.80 10.98
N ASN A 62 -17.73 13.23 10.20
CA ASN A 62 -18.48 14.48 10.36
C ASN A 62 -19.95 14.20 10.71
N ARG A 63 -20.22 13.03 11.32
CA ARG A 63 -21.56 12.52 11.63
C ARG A 63 -21.69 12.25 13.13
N HIS A 64 -22.93 12.19 13.63
CA HIS A 64 -23.23 11.88 15.03
C HIS A 64 -22.47 12.77 16.03
N GLY A 65 -22.52 14.10 15.81
CA GLY A 65 -21.86 15.07 16.69
C GLY A 65 -20.33 15.20 16.51
N ARG A 66 -19.73 14.49 15.55
CA ARG A 66 -18.30 14.58 15.24
C ARG A 66 -17.97 15.74 14.31
N SER A 67 -16.78 16.32 14.47
CA SER A 67 -16.34 17.56 13.78
C SER A 67 -15.31 17.32 12.66
N GLY A 68 -15.18 16.08 12.20
CA GLY A 68 -14.31 15.73 11.09
C GLY A 68 -14.75 16.31 9.74
N CYS A 69 -13.99 16.00 8.69
CA CYS A 69 -14.21 16.56 7.35
C CYS A 69 -14.92 15.62 6.35
N GLY A 70 -15.35 14.44 6.78
CA GLY A 70 -15.99 13.42 5.95
C GLY A 70 -15.06 12.68 4.98
N ARG A 71 -13.76 13.03 4.90
CA ARG A 71 -12.84 12.43 3.94
C ARG A 71 -12.45 11.00 4.32
N THR A 72 -12.42 10.14 3.30
CA THR A 72 -12.04 8.73 3.42
C THR A 72 -10.57 8.51 3.08
N LEU A 73 -9.88 7.72 3.90
CA LEU A 73 -8.55 7.20 3.66
C LEU A 73 -8.62 5.69 3.45
N ARG A 74 -7.75 5.17 2.58
CA ARG A 74 -7.58 3.73 2.34
C ARG A 74 -6.32 3.24 3.03
N LEU A 75 -6.46 2.15 3.76
CA LEU A 75 -5.38 1.35 4.33
C LEU A 75 -5.31 0.03 3.57
N TYR A 76 -4.12 -0.50 3.34
CA TYR A 76 -3.87 -1.64 2.45
C TYR A 76 -3.08 -2.75 3.14
N LEU A 77 -3.12 -3.96 2.57
CA LEU A 77 -2.13 -4.99 2.88
C LEU A 77 -0.75 -4.62 2.30
N SER A 78 0.33 -5.09 2.91
CA SER A 78 1.72 -4.84 2.47
C SER A 78 2.03 -5.49 1.13
N THR A 79 1.25 -6.52 0.75
CA THR A 79 1.27 -7.15 -0.57
C THR A 79 0.62 -6.30 -1.67
N GLU A 80 0.00 -5.18 -1.31
CA GLU A 80 -0.86 -4.41 -2.19
C GLU A 80 -0.27 -3.04 -2.48
N LEU A 81 -0.12 -2.73 -3.77
CA LEU A 81 0.27 -1.40 -4.19
C LEU A 81 -0.97 -0.50 -4.22
N ALA A 82 -0.90 0.60 -3.49
CA ALA A 82 -1.95 1.61 -3.51
C ALA A 82 -2.09 2.16 -4.95
N PHE A 83 -3.33 2.32 -5.41
CA PHE A 83 -3.67 2.88 -6.73
C PHE A 83 -3.19 2.07 -7.95
N LEU A 84 -2.72 0.84 -7.75
CA LEU A 84 -2.45 -0.09 -8.84
C LEU A 84 -3.38 -1.30 -8.73
N HIS A 85 -3.88 -1.78 -9.86
CA HIS A 85 -4.67 -3.02 -9.91
C HIS A 85 -3.83 -4.25 -9.56
N TYR A 86 -2.52 -4.17 -9.78
CA TYR A 86 -1.57 -5.25 -9.55
C TYR A 86 -0.95 -5.20 -8.15
N THR A 87 -0.53 -6.36 -7.66
CA THR A 87 0.10 -6.54 -6.35
C THR A 87 1.60 -6.24 -6.39
N THR A 88 2.26 -6.21 -5.24
CA THR A 88 3.72 -6.10 -5.15
C THR A 88 4.43 -7.24 -5.87
N VAL A 89 3.86 -8.46 -5.83
CA VAL A 89 4.42 -9.63 -6.53
C VAL A 89 4.57 -9.38 -8.03
N HIS A 90 3.57 -8.78 -8.67
CA HIS A 90 3.63 -8.45 -10.09
C HIS A 90 4.71 -7.40 -10.38
N LEU A 91 4.84 -6.38 -9.52
CA LEU A 91 5.90 -5.38 -9.66
C LEU A 91 7.29 -6.01 -9.48
N THR A 92 7.45 -6.91 -8.50
CA THR A 92 8.69 -7.64 -8.25
C THR A 92 9.05 -8.53 -9.44
N ALA A 93 8.10 -9.30 -9.97
CA ALA A 93 8.30 -10.12 -11.17
C ALA A 93 8.70 -9.27 -12.38
N PHE A 94 8.06 -8.11 -12.57
CA PHE A 94 8.41 -7.15 -13.61
C PHE A 94 9.86 -6.66 -13.46
N LEU A 95 10.26 -6.26 -12.25
CA LEU A 95 11.61 -5.77 -11.97
C LEU A 95 12.67 -6.84 -12.22
N PHE A 96 12.46 -8.07 -11.74
CA PHE A 96 13.40 -9.18 -11.99
C PHE A 96 13.53 -9.49 -13.48
N ALA A 97 12.42 -9.55 -14.22
CA ALA A 97 12.44 -9.78 -15.65
C ALA A 97 13.15 -8.65 -16.42
N PHE A 98 12.91 -7.41 -16.03
CA PHE A 98 13.52 -6.23 -16.66
C PHE A 98 15.02 -6.14 -16.37
N LEU A 99 15.43 -6.34 -15.10
CA LEU A 99 16.84 -6.37 -14.70
C LEU A 99 17.60 -7.57 -15.28
N GLY A 100 16.90 -8.67 -15.57
CA GLY A 100 17.42 -9.83 -16.31
C GLY A 100 17.56 -9.59 -17.82
N GLY A 101 17.43 -8.36 -18.32
CA GLY A 101 17.68 -7.99 -19.72
C GLY A 101 16.48 -8.12 -20.66
N ARG A 102 15.28 -8.42 -20.16
CA ARG A 102 14.08 -8.42 -21.02
C ARG A 102 13.63 -7.01 -21.35
N THR A 103 13.05 -6.83 -22.53
CA THR A 103 12.42 -5.56 -22.91
C THR A 103 11.29 -5.21 -21.95
N THR A 104 10.99 -3.91 -21.79
CA THR A 104 9.91 -3.40 -20.93
C THR A 104 8.58 -4.12 -21.19
N GLN A 105 8.26 -4.37 -22.45
CA GLN A 105 7.03 -5.06 -22.85
C GLN A 105 7.04 -6.54 -22.42
N HIS A 106 8.13 -7.26 -22.67
CA HIS A 106 8.25 -8.67 -22.30
C HIS A 106 8.28 -8.88 -20.78
N ALA A 107 8.96 -8.00 -20.03
CA ALA A 107 8.94 -8.04 -18.58
C ALA A 107 7.53 -7.82 -18.02
N TYR A 108 6.79 -6.86 -18.59
CA TYR A 108 5.42 -6.56 -18.17
C TYR A 108 4.44 -7.69 -18.50
N ARG A 109 4.54 -8.27 -19.69
CA ARG A 109 3.74 -9.43 -20.07
C ARG A 109 4.05 -10.64 -19.20
N ALA A 110 5.32 -10.90 -18.90
CA ALA A 110 5.70 -12.00 -18.00
C ALA A 110 5.12 -11.81 -16.58
N ALA A 111 5.12 -10.57 -16.09
CA ALA A 111 4.63 -10.25 -14.75
C ALA A 111 3.10 -10.25 -14.64
N THR A 112 2.38 -9.80 -15.67
CA THR A 112 0.94 -9.50 -15.60
C THR A 112 0.07 -10.41 -16.45
N GLN A 113 0.68 -11.20 -17.34
CA GLN A 113 0.02 -12.01 -18.37
C GLN A 113 -0.85 -11.19 -19.35
N THR A 114 -0.73 -9.85 -19.34
CA THR A 114 -1.46 -8.97 -20.26
C THR A 114 -0.66 -8.65 -21.51
N THR A 115 -1.36 -8.52 -22.63
CA THR A 115 -0.78 -8.13 -23.93
C THR A 115 -0.70 -6.62 -24.11
N GLU A 116 -1.45 -5.85 -23.32
CA GLU A 116 -1.50 -4.40 -23.37
C GLU A 116 -0.22 -3.76 -22.79
N SER A 117 0.63 -3.21 -23.65
CA SER A 117 1.95 -2.72 -23.27
C SER A 117 1.98 -1.27 -22.76
N ARG A 118 0.91 -0.49 -22.91
CA ARG A 118 0.88 0.93 -22.47
C ARG A 118 1.15 1.09 -20.97
N ASN A 119 0.66 0.15 -20.17
CA ASN A 119 0.88 0.17 -18.73
C ASN A 119 2.32 -0.19 -18.33
N ALA A 120 3.05 -0.92 -19.18
CA ALA A 120 4.47 -1.24 -18.97
C ALA A 120 5.33 0.02 -18.88
N TRP A 121 5.14 0.95 -19.82
CA TRP A 121 5.86 2.23 -19.82
C TRP A 121 5.45 3.13 -18.66
N ARG A 122 4.18 3.12 -18.27
CA ARG A 122 3.70 3.84 -17.08
C ARG A 122 4.37 3.33 -15.81
N TRP A 123 4.62 2.02 -15.70
CA TRP A 123 5.36 1.44 -14.58
C TRP A 123 6.81 1.88 -14.59
N LEU A 124 7.50 1.71 -15.71
CA LEU A 124 8.89 2.10 -15.85
C LEU A 124 9.10 3.59 -15.53
N HIS A 125 8.25 4.46 -16.06
CA HIS A 125 8.36 5.90 -15.82
C HIS A 125 8.13 6.28 -14.34
N LYS A 126 7.21 5.60 -13.65
CA LYS A 126 7.02 5.77 -12.19
C LYS A 126 8.25 5.31 -11.39
N LEU A 127 8.85 4.19 -11.76
CA LEU A 127 10.06 3.67 -11.13
C LEU A 127 11.26 4.60 -11.38
N GLN A 128 11.44 5.07 -12.60
CA GLN A 128 12.51 6.00 -12.98
C GLN A 128 12.44 7.32 -12.20
N ARG A 129 11.23 7.87 -12.04
CA ARG A 129 10.99 9.06 -11.21
C ARG A 129 11.35 8.88 -9.73
N LYS A 130 11.52 7.65 -9.27
CA LYS A 130 11.84 7.30 -7.88
C LYS A 130 13.29 6.82 -7.69
N LEU A 131 14.13 6.87 -8.73
CA LEU A 131 15.53 6.43 -8.66
C LEU A 131 16.34 7.15 -7.58
N VAL A 132 16.13 8.46 -7.40
CA VAL A 132 16.81 9.23 -6.34
C VAL A 132 16.42 8.71 -4.96
N ASP A 133 15.13 8.51 -4.72
CA ASP A 133 14.61 7.95 -3.46
C ASP A 133 15.21 6.55 -3.20
N TYR A 134 15.30 5.70 -4.22
CA TYR A 134 15.87 4.36 -4.10
C TYR A 134 17.37 4.40 -3.73
N ARG A 135 18.13 5.32 -4.31
CA ARG A 135 19.55 5.50 -3.96
C ARG A 135 19.74 5.89 -2.51
N VAL A 136 18.84 6.73 -1.97
CA VAL A 136 18.87 7.10 -0.54
C VAL A 136 18.60 5.87 0.34
N LEU A 137 17.63 5.03 -0.03
CA LEU A 137 17.33 3.80 0.71
C LEU A 137 18.50 2.81 0.72
N LEU A 138 19.25 2.70 -0.39
CA LEU A 138 20.43 1.83 -0.47
C LEU A 138 21.63 2.34 0.35
N LYS A 139 21.69 3.65 0.62
CA LYS A 139 22.74 4.26 1.46
C LYS A 139 22.42 4.22 2.95
N ALA A 140 21.18 3.94 3.33
CA ALA A 140 20.83 3.75 4.73
C ALA A 140 21.51 2.45 5.21
N PRO A 141 22.23 2.45 6.35
CA PRO A 141 22.77 1.23 6.92
C PRO A 141 21.63 0.25 7.13
N CYS A 142 21.76 -0.95 6.54
CA CYS A 142 20.83 -2.04 6.79
C CYS A 142 20.78 -2.26 8.31
N PRO A 143 19.61 -2.17 8.98
CA PRO A 143 19.53 -2.49 10.39
C PRO A 143 19.92 -3.97 10.54
N GLN A 144 21.12 -4.20 11.09
CA GLN A 144 21.64 -5.53 11.37
C GLN A 144 20.60 -6.24 12.26
N PRO A 145 20.13 -7.45 11.89
CA PRO A 145 19.29 -8.22 12.79
C PRO A 145 20.09 -8.45 14.07
N ALA A 146 19.52 -8.08 15.21
CA ALA A 146 20.13 -8.28 16.52
C ALA A 146 20.11 -9.78 16.88
N TYR A 147 20.93 -10.60 16.23
CA TYR A 147 21.24 -11.94 16.73
C TYR A 147 22.20 -11.77 17.90
N ARG A 148 21.62 -11.67 19.10
CA ARG A 148 22.37 -11.75 20.35
C ARG A 148 22.78 -13.23 20.53
N LEU A 149 23.96 -13.61 20.05
CA LEU A 149 24.59 -14.86 20.43
C LEU A 149 24.83 -14.80 21.95
N LYS A 150 24.09 -15.63 22.69
CA LYS A 150 24.41 -15.92 24.09
C LYS A 150 25.59 -16.89 24.08
N SER A 151 26.75 -16.41 24.50
CA SER A 151 27.87 -17.22 25.00
C SER A 151 27.50 -17.89 26.32
#